data_AF-A0A6A7K3S1-F1
#
_entry.id   AF-A0A6A7K3S1-F1
#
_cell.length_a   1.000
_cell.length_b   1.000
_cell.length_c   1.000
_cell.angle_alpha   90.00
_cell.angle_beta   90.00
_cell.angle_gamma   90.00
#
_symmetry.space_group_name_H-M   'P 1'
#
loop_
_entity.id
_entity.type
_entity.pdbx_description
1 polymer ?
#
loop_
_entity_poly.entity_id
_entity_poly.type
_entity_poly.pdbx_seq_one_letter_code
_entity_poly.pdbx_strand_id
1 'polypeptide(L)' 'MENEILDMDILRMPTPEETIVAKILDCVVSAKPDQNKVATIVFKKDTPAEIFRLYKKNFNLIPFPSHFEYVVEK' A
#
# COMPACT_ATOMS: atom_id res chain seq x y z
N MET A 1 -14.13 5.85 -27.28
CA MET A 1 -12.75 6.36 -27.19
C MET A 1 -12.02 5.35 -26.34
N GLU A 2 -11.54 4.31 -27.01
CA GLU A 2 -10.79 3.23 -26.36
C GLU A 2 -9.46 3.84 -25.96
N ASN A 3 -9.20 3.94 -24.65
CA ASN A 3 -7.87 4.26 -24.17
C ASN A 3 -7.00 3.07 -24.55
N GLU A 4 -6.27 3.18 -25.65
CA GLU A 4 -5.14 2.31 -25.95
C GLU A 4 -4.22 2.37 -24.74
N ILE A 5 -4.34 1.36 -23.86
CA ILE A 5 -3.31 1.06 -22.89
C ILE A 5 -2.10 0.73 -23.76
N LEU A 6 -1.17 1.66 -23.88
CA LEU A 6 0.08 1.43 -24.59
C LEU A 6 0.68 0.14 -24.02
N ASP A 7 0.75 -0.92 -24.83
CA ASP A 7 1.21 -2.28 -24.46
C ASP A 7 2.54 -2.30 -23.68
N MET A 8 3.31 -1.20 -23.78
CA MET A 8 4.56 -0.95 -23.07
C MET A 8 4.42 -0.66 -21.58
N ASP A 9 3.24 -0.25 -21.07
CA ASP A 9 3.05 0.04 -19.64
C ASP A 9 3.09 -1.23 -18.77
N ILE A 10 2.77 -2.40 -19.34
CA ILE A 10 2.87 -3.70 -18.65
C ILE A 10 4.34 -4.13 -18.50
N LEU A 11 5.23 -3.67 -19.39
CA LEU A 11 6.66 -4.02 -19.42
C LEU A 11 7.57 -2.95 -18.82
N ARG A 12 7.02 -1.85 -18.28
CA ARG A 12 7.82 -0.81 -17.66
C ARG A 12 8.44 -1.31 -16.35
N MET A 13 9.70 -0.94 -16.11
CA MET A 13 10.32 -1.20 -14.82
C MET A 13 9.53 -0.45 -13.74
N PRO A 14 9.13 -1.11 -12.64
CA PRO A 14 8.44 -0.42 -11.56
C PRO A 14 9.36 0.66 -11.01
N THR A 15 8.78 1.83 -10.78
CA THR A 15 9.45 2.91 -10.08
C THR A 15 9.82 2.48 -8.65
N PRO A 16 10.79 3.13 -8.00
CA PRO A 16 11.11 2.86 -6.61
C PRO A 16 9.88 3.01 -5.68
N GLU A 17 9.01 3.98 -5.96
CA GLU A 17 7.78 4.22 -5.21
C GLU A 17 6.78 3.08 -5.37
N GLU A 18 6.51 2.63 -6.59
CA GLU A 18 5.64 1.47 -6.85
C GLU A 18 6.18 0.20 -6.18
N THR A 19 7.51 0.01 -6.19
CA THR A 19 8.17 -1.11 -5.52
C THR A 19 7.97 -1.06 -4.00
N ILE A 20 8.05 0.13 -3.39
CA ILE A 20 7.82 0.31 -1.96
C ILE A 20 6.35 0.03 -1.60
N VAL A 21 5.42 0.57 -2.39
CA VAL A 21 3.97 0.35 -2.19
C VAL A 21 3.64 -1.14 -2.31
N ALA A 22 4.16 -1.83 -3.33
CA ALA A 22 3.95 -3.26 -3.50
C ALA A 22 4.44 -4.09 -2.30
N LYS A 23 5.63 -3.79 -1.77
CA LYS A 23 6.18 -4.46 -0.58
C LYS A 23 5.32 -4.25 0.66
N ILE A 24 4.78 -3.05 0.84
CA ILE A 24 3.88 -2.74 1.95
C ILE A 24 2.57 -3.52 1.79
N LEU A 25 1.95 -3.45 0.61
CA LEU A 25 0.65 -4.07 0.33
C LEU A 25 0.69 -5.60 0.41
N ASP A 26 1.81 -6.23 0.07
CA ASP A 26 1.99 -7.69 0.21
C ASP A 26 1.88 -8.16 1.68
N CYS A 27 2.16 -7.26 2.64
CA CYS A 27 2.02 -7.51 4.07
C CYS A 27 0.67 -7.07 4.65
N VAL A 28 -0.20 -6.44 3.86
CA VAL A 28 -1.52 -5.98 4.29
C VAL A 28 -2.55 -7.10 4.13
N VAL A 29 -3.26 -7.40 5.21
CA VAL A 29 -4.39 -8.35 5.22
C VAL A 29 -5.67 -7.64 4.76
N SER A 30 -5.89 -6.43 5.27
CA SER A 30 -7.06 -5.63 4.89
C SER A 30 -6.85 -4.15 5.12
N ALA A 31 -7.54 -3.35 4.32
CA ALA A 31 -7.69 -1.92 4.49
C ALA A 31 -9.18 -1.61 4.55
N LYS A 32 -9.70 -1.21 5.71
CA LYS A 32 -11.12 -0.90 5.88
C LYS A 32 -11.30 0.60 6.13
N PRO A 33 -11.97 1.35 5.25
CA PRO A 33 -12.28 2.75 5.49
C PRO A 33 -13.21 2.90 6.69
N ASP A 34 -12.92 3.88 7.53
CA ASP A 34 -13.79 4.33 8.60
C ASP A 34 -14.89 5.29 8.07
N GLN A 35 -15.70 5.82 8.97
CA GLN A 35 -16.77 6.78 8.66
C GLN A 35 -16.24 8.08 8.03
N ASN A 36 -14.95 8.40 8.22
CA ASN A 36 -14.27 9.56 7.65
C ASN A 36 -13.56 9.23 6.33
N LYS A 37 -13.83 8.05 5.75
CA LYS A 37 -13.20 7.52 4.52
C LYS A 37 -11.70 7.28 4.67
N VAL A 38 -11.19 7.17 5.90
CA VAL A 38 -9.78 6.86 6.14
C VAL A 38 -9.64 5.40 6.55
N ALA A 39 -8.78 4.67 5.85
CA ALA A 39 -8.57 3.26 6.02
C ALA A 39 -7.62 2.97 7.18
N THR A 40 -8.10 2.17 8.13
CA THR A 40 -7.25 1.50 9.10
C THR A 40 -6.63 0.28 8.44
N ILE A 41 -5.29 0.21 8.46
CA ILE A 41 -4.53 -0.84 7.78
C ILE A 41 -4.21 -1.94 8.76
N VAL A 42 -4.56 -3.16 8.39
CA VAL A 42 -4.29 -4.37 9.16
C VAL A 42 -3.17 -5.13 8.47
N PHE A 43 -2.04 -5.27 9.15
CA PHE A 43 -0.87 -6.01 8.68
C PHE A 43 -0.88 -7.46 9.19
N LYS A 44 -0.26 -8.37 8.43
CA LYS A 44 -0.02 -9.76 8.85
C LYS A 44 0.82 -9.78 10.12
N LYS A 45 0.61 -10.78 10.97
CA LYS A 45 1.32 -10.91 12.26
C LYS A 45 2.84 -11.05 12.13
N ASP A 46 3.31 -11.65 11.05
CA ASP A 46 4.73 -11.88 10.75
C ASP A 46 5.39 -10.75 9.94
N THR A 47 4.68 -9.64 9.75
CA THR A 47 5.19 -8.48 9.00
C THR A 47 6.53 -7.99 9.58
N PRO A 48 7.60 -7.93 8.76
CA PRO A 48 8.91 -7.47 9.24
C PRO A 48 8.89 -6.02 9.73
N ALA A 49 9.73 -5.71 10.73
CA ALA A 49 9.84 -4.37 11.30
C ALA A 49 10.17 -3.28 10.27
N GLU A 50 10.90 -3.64 9.21
CA GLU A 50 11.24 -2.73 8.11
C GLU A 50 10.01 -2.26 7.34
N ILE A 51 9.00 -3.12 7.15
CA ILE A 51 7.77 -2.76 6.45
C ILE A 51 7.01 -1.67 7.21
N PHE A 52 6.96 -1.75 8.54
CA PHE A 52 6.35 -0.69 9.35
C PHE A 52 7.10 0.65 9.23
N ARG A 53 8.44 0.62 9.11
CA ARG A 53 9.24 1.84 8.87
C ARG A 53 8.96 2.41 7.49
N LEU A 54 8.89 1.56 6.47
CA LEU A 54 8.54 1.95 5.10
C LEU A 54 7.13 2.55 5.05
N TYR A 55 6.15 1.93 5.71
CA TYR A 55 4.79 2.45 5.79
C TYR A 55 4.76 3.84 6.43
N LYS A 56 5.35 4.03 7.62
CA LYS A 56 5.38 5.34 8.29
C LYS A 56 6.00 6.46 7.45
N LYS A 57 6.99 6.13 6.62
CA LYS A 57 7.66 7.11 5.75
C LYS A 57 6.88 7.40 4.46
N ASN A 58 6.08 6.45 3.98
CA ASN A 58 5.48 6.48 2.64
C ASN A 58 3.95 6.24 2.64
N PHE A 59 3.25 6.42 3.77
CA PHE A 59 1.80 6.17 3.87
C PHE A 59 0.97 7.04 2.90
N ASN A 60 1.51 8.20 2.51
CA ASN A 60 0.94 9.07 1.48
C ASN A 60 0.94 8.47 0.07
N LEU A 61 1.75 7.44 -0.19
CA LEU A 61 1.81 6.74 -1.48
C LEU A 61 0.78 5.59 -1.58
N ILE A 62 0.10 5.29 -0.48
CA ILE A 62 -0.82 4.16 -0.41
C ILE A 62 -2.14 4.56 -1.11
N PRO A 63 -2.71 3.69 -1.99
CA PRO A 63 -3.80 4.06 -2.89
C PRO A 63 -5.18 4.22 -2.23
N PHE A 64 -5.22 4.34 -0.90
CA PHE A 64 -6.42 4.66 -0.14
C PHE A 64 -6.05 5.70 0.93
N PRO A 65 -6.99 6.58 1.33
CA PRO A 65 -6.73 7.55 2.38
C PRO A 65 -6.36 6.76 3.62
N SER A 66 -5.12 6.79 4.06
CA SER A 66 -4.61 5.92 5.13
C SER A 66 -4.14 6.77 6.30
N HIS A 67 -4.40 6.28 7.51
CA HIS A 67 -3.86 6.90 8.72
C HIS A 67 -2.38 6.52 8.88
N PHE A 68 -1.62 7.35 9.61
CA PHE A 68 -0.29 6.96 10.09
C PHE A 68 -0.35 5.74 11.03
N GLU A 69 -1.52 5.52 11.64
CA GLU A 69 -1.80 4.43 12.56
C GLU A 69 -2.20 3.14 11.80
N TYR A 70 -1.78 2.00 12.35
CA TYR A 70 -2.06 0.67 11.80
C TYR A 70 -2.22 -0.35 12.94
N VAL A 71 -2.85 -1.47 12.60
CA VAL A 71 -3.04 -2.61 13.51
C VAL A 71 -2.29 -3.82 12.94
N VAL A 72 -1.76 -4.65 13.84
CA VAL A 72 -1.17 -5.94 13.48
C VAL A 72 -2.18 -7.03 13.86
N GLU A 73 -2.38 -8.00 12.98
CA GLU A 73 -3.22 -9.16 13.25
C GLU A 73 -2.78 -9.87 14.54
N LYS A 74 -3.76 -10.23 15.38
CA LYS A 74 -3.52 -10.83 16.70
C LYS A 74 -3.26 -12.32 16.60
#